data_AF-A0A1H6FSY4-F1
#
_entry.id   AF-A0A1H6FSY4-F1
#
_cell.length_a   1.000
_cell.length_b   1.000
_cell.length_c   1.000
_cell.angle_alpha   90.00
_cell.angle_beta   90.00
_cell.angle_gamma   90.00
#
_symmetry.space_group_name_H-M   'P 1'
#
loop_
_entity.id
_entity.type
_entity.pdbx_description
1 polymer ?
#
loop_
_entity_poly.entity_id
_entity_poly.type
_entity_poly.pdbx_seq_one_letter_code
_entity_poly.pdbx_strand_id
1 'polypeptide(L)'
;MSPSHIRIDIDRFARVADLSVETAYSILATGRTRISIYLLSRAEPTLTLESLASGMTRLDGVSLERARVSLVHEILPKLEDYGVLGYELQGEELSVDGPIVGLEDPLGVVVETVETPVRTGVDR
;
A
#
# COMPACT_ATOMS: atom_id res chain seq x y z
N MET A 1 -12.54 -9.17 -10.57
CA MET A 1 -11.07 -9.27 -10.53
C MET A 1 -10.69 -9.72 -9.13
N SER A 2 -9.82 -10.72 -9.01
CA SER A 2 -9.35 -11.18 -7.70
C SER A 2 -8.45 -10.10 -7.09
N PRO A 3 -8.47 -9.89 -5.76
CA PRO A 3 -7.61 -8.92 -5.10
C PRO A 3 -6.14 -9.28 -5.33
N SER A 4 -5.34 -8.29 -5.71
CA SER A 4 -3.90 -8.44 -5.89
C SER A 4 -3.22 -8.48 -4.53
N HIS A 5 -2.34 -9.46 -4.31
CA HIS A 5 -1.60 -9.56 -3.06
C HIS A 5 -0.26 -8.82 -3.19
N ILE A 6 -0.14 -7.67 -2.52
CA ILE A 6 1.14 -6.96 -2.40
C ILE A 6 1.99 -7.64 -1.31
N ARG A 7 3.21 -8.04 -1.67
CA ARG A 7 4.24 -8.46 -0.70
C ARG A 7 5.24 -7.33 -0.52
N ILE A 8 5.46 -6.94 0.73
CA ILE A 8 6.48 -5.97 1.13
C ILE A 8 7.51 -6.72 1.98
N ASP A 9 8.79 -6.56 1.66
CA ASP A 9 9.89 -7.00 2.50
C ASP A 9 9.88 -6.15 3.78
N ILE A 10 9.60 -6.80 4.92
CA ILE A 10 9.44 -6.14 6.21
C ILE A 10 10.74 -5.53 6.71
N ASP A 11 11.87 -6.20 6.51
CA ASP A 11 13.18 -5.74 6.99
C ASP A 11 13.64 -4.54 6.16
N ARG A 12 13.37 -4.55 4.85
CA ARG A 12 13.60 -3.41 3.97
C ARG A 12 12.73 -2.22 4.36
N PHE A 13 11.43 -2.45 4.55
CA PHE A 13 10.51 -1.39 4.97
C PHE A 13 10.92 -0.79 6.31
N ALA A 14 11.23 -1.62 7.31
CA ALA A 14 11.68 -1.18 8.62
C ALA A 14 12.94 -0.31 8.52
N ARG A 15 13.92 -0.72 7.72
CA ARG A 15 15.17 0.03 7.52
C ARG A 15 14.93 1.36 6.82
N VAL A 16 14.13 1.38 5.77
CA VAL A 16 13.85 2.62 5.01
C VAL A 16 13.13 3.62 5.90
N ALA A 17 12.11 3.18 6.64
CA ALA A 17 11.29 4.04 7.50
C ALA A 17 11.89 4.29 8.90
N ASP A 18 13.11 3.83 9.17
CA ASP A 18 13.77 3.89 10.49
C ASP A 18 12.89 3.36 11.65
N LEU A 19 12.27 2.20 11.43
CA LEU A 19 11.38 1.54 12.39
C LEU A 19 11.99 0.28 12.98
N SER A 20 11.48 -0.12 14.15
CA SER A 20 11.65 -1.48 14.62
C SER A 20 10.90 -2.47 13.71
N VAL A 21 11.40 -3.71 13.60
CA VAL A 21 10.73 -4.77 12.84
C VAL A 21 9.32 -5.08 13.39
N GLU A 22 9.13 -4.98 14.69
CA GLU A 22 7.81 -5.18 15.35
C GLU A 22 6.81 -4.08 14.95
N THR A 23 7.26 -2.82 14.92
CA THR A 23 6.46 -1.70 14.45
C THR A 23 6.12 -1.86 12.96
N ALA A 24 7.13 -2.22 12.15
CA ALA A 24 6.94 -2.50 10.73
C ALA A 24 5.91 -3.61 10.49
N TYR A 25 5.95 -4.70 11.28
CA TYR A 25 4.98 -5.78 11.23
C TYR A 25 3.56 -5.27 11.51
N SER A 26 3.40 -4.47 12.57
CA SER A 26 2.11 -3.91 12.98
C SER A 26 1.51 -2.95 11.94
N ILE A 27 2.37 -2.19 11.25
CA ILE A 27 1.95 -1.34 10.13
C ILE A 27 1.51 -2.20 8.95
N LEU A 28 2.33 -3.17 8.55
CA LEU A 28 2.10 -4.04 7.39
C LEU A 28 1.04 -5.13 7.63
N ALA A 29 0.41 -5.21 8.79
CA ALA A 29 -0.55 -6.26 9.13
C ALA A 29 -1.75 -6.32 8.16
N THR A 30 -2.19 -5.18 7.62
CA THR A 30 -3.36 -5.11 6.73
C THR A 30 -2.96 -5.06 5.25
N GLY A 31 -3.79 -5.67 4.39
CA GLY A 31 -3.58 -5.62 2.94
C GLY A 31 -3.64 -4.20 2.38
N ARG A 32 -4.53 -3.36 2.91
CA ARG A 32 -4.67 -1.97 2.46
C ARG A 32 -3.46 -1.12 2.79
N THR A 33 -2.89 -1.25 3.99
CA THR A 33 -1.66 -0.53 4.33
C THR A 33 -0.50 -0.98 3.44
N ARG A 34 -0.38 -2.28 3.13
CA ARG A 34 0.61 -2.77 2.16
C ARG A 34 0.41 -2.17 0.77
N ILE A 35 -0.84 -2.11 0.29
CA ILE A 35 -1.16 -1.50 -1.01
C ILE A 35 -0.80 -0.01 -1.02
N SER A 36 -1.16 0.73 0.03
CA SER A 36 -0.87 2.16 0.11
C SER A 36 0.63 2.44 0.16
N ILE A 37 1.40 1.69 0.95
CA ILE A 37 2.87 1.82 0.97
C ILE A 37 3.47 1.51 -0.40
N TYR A 38 3.00 0.46 -1.08
CA TYR A 38 3.44 0.14 -2.44
C TYR A 38 3.16 1.30 -3.40
N LEU A 39 1.96 1.88 -3.37
CA LEU A 39 1.61 3.01 -4.23
C LEU A 39 2.43 4.27 -3.91
N LEU A 40 2.57 4.62 -2.63
CA LEU A 40 3.32 5.79 -2.17
C LEU A 40 4.81 5.69 -2.51
N SER A 41 5.40 4.49 -2.43
CA SER A 41 6.80 4.27 -2.81
C SER A 41 7.10 4.44 -4.28
N ARG A 42 6.07 4.54 -5.11
CA ARG A 42 6.16 4.77 -6.55
C ARG A 42 5.63 6.15 -6.95
N ALA A 43 5.01 6.86 -6.01
CA ALA A 43 4.33 8.11 -6.28
C ALA A 43 5.32 9.27 -6.28
N GLU A 44 4.98 10.31 -7.01
CA GLU A 44 5.62 11.61 -6.85
C GLU A 44 5.18 12.26 -5.53
N PRO A 45 5.99 13.15 -4.93
CA PRO A 45 5.66 13.82 -3.66
C PRO A 45 4.35 14.62 -3.68
N THR A 46 3.90 15.05 -4.87
CA THR A 46 2.61 15.72 -5.04
C THR A 46 1.73 14.84 -5.92
N LEU A 47 0.57 14.44 -5.39
CA LEU A 47 -0.42 13.64 -6.09
C LEU A 47 -1.83 14.04 -5.67
N THR A 48 -2.86 13.42 -6.26
CA THR A 48 -4.24 13.60 -5.79
C THR A 48 -4.68 12.42 -4.93
N LEU A 49 -5.52 12.71 -3.92
CA LEU A 49 -6.15 11.67 -3.10
C LEU A 49 -6.94 10.68 -3.97
N GLU A 50 -7.60 11.18 -5.03
CA GLU A 50 -8.32 10.36 -6.00
C GLU A 50 -7.39 9.40 -6.75
N SER A 51 -6.19 9.84 -7.15
CA SER A 51 -5.23 8.98 -7.84
C SER A 51 -4.77 7.83 -6.95
N LEU A 52 -4.47 8.12 -5.68
CA LEU A 52 -4.09 7.10 -4.70
C LEU A 52 -5.25 6.12 -4.42
N ALA A 53 -6.46 6.64 -4.22
CA ALA A 53 -7.67 5.84 -4.00
C ALA A 53 -8.03 4.97 -5.21
N SER A 54 -7.81 5.48 -6.42
CA SER A 54 -7.99 4.74 -7.67
C SER A 54 -6.98 3.59 -7.79
N GLY A 55 -5.73 3.81 -7.40
CA GLY A 55 -4.72 2.76 -7.31
C GLY A 55 -5.14 1.64 -6.34
N MET A 56 -5.64 2.02 -5.16
CA MET A 56 -6.17 1.06 -4.19
C MET A 56 -7.37 0.28 -4.72
N THR A 57 -8.31 0.95 -5.40
CA THR A 57 -9.49 0.33 -6.02
C THR A 57 -9.09 -0.74 -7.03
N ARG A 58 -8.05 -0.48 -7.84
CA ARG A 58 -7.54 -1.45 -8.83
C ARG A 58 -6.91 -2.68 -8.17
N LEU A 59 -6.27 -2.52 -7.03
CA LEU A 59 -5.51 -3.60 -6.36
C LEU A 59 -6.36 -4.39 -5.35
N ASP A 60 -7.23 -3.73 -4.58
CA ASP A 60 -8.05 -4.31 -3.50
C ASP A 60 -9.51 -4.58 -3.93
N GLY A 61 -9.95 -4.06 -5.09
CA GLY A 61 -11.32 -4.24 -5.60
C GLY A 61 -12.41 -3.52 -4.81
N VAL A 62 -12.04 -2.64 -3.86
CA VAL A 62 -12.98 -1.81 -3.09
C VAL A 62 -13.51 -0.65 -3.93
N SER A 63 -14.65 -0.06 -3.54
CA SER A 63 -15.14 1.16 -4.17
C SER A 63 -14.19 2.33 -3.93
N LEU A 64 -14.18 3.29 -4.87
CA LEU A 64 -13.37 4.51 -4.77
C LEU A 64 -13.66 5.28 -3.48
N GLU A 65 -14.94 5.42 -3.12
CA GLU A 65 -15.36 6.09 -1.88
C GLU A 65 -14.77 5.39 -0.63
N ARG A 66 -14.84 4.06 -0.58
CA ARG A 66 -14.29 3.29 0.54
C ARG A 66 -12.76 3.40 0.61
N ALA A 67 -12.09 3.43 -0.53
CA ALA A 67 -10.64 3.67 -0.60
C ALA A 67 -10.28 5.06 -0.06
N ARG A 68 -11.01 6.12 -0.47
CA ARG A 68 -10.81 7.48 0.04
C ARG A 68 -11.01 7.57 1.56
N VAL A 69 -12.10 7.01 2.07
CA VAL A 69 -12.38 6.98 3.53
C VAL A 69 -11.24 6.27 4.28
N SER A 70 -10.77 5.13 3.77
CA SER A 70 -9.67 4.39 4.40
C SER A 70 -8.36 5.20 4.39
N LEU A 71 -8.05 5.89 3.29
CA LEU A 71 -6.86 6.73 3.20
C LEU A 71 -6.88 7.87 4.20
N VAL A 72 -7.98 8.63 4.24
CA VAL A 72 -8.09 9.85 5.06
C VAL A 72 -8.19 9.56 6.55
N HIS A 73 -8.90 8.50 6.94
CA HIS A 73 -9.23 8.27 8.35
C HIS A 73 -8.44 7.16 9.02
N GLU A 74 -7.74 6.31 8.26
CA GLU A 74 -7.03 5.17 8.82
C GLU A 74 -5.58 5.14 8.36
N ILE A 75 -5.32 5.14 7.06
CA ILE A 75 -4.00 4.78 6.53
C ILE A 75 -3.02 5.95 6.61
N LEU A 76 -3.36 7.12 6.06
CA LEU A 76 -2.45 8.27 6.09
C LEU A 76 -2.18 8.74 7.53
N PRO A 77 -3.19 8.92 8.41
CA PRO A 77 -2.94 9.25 9.81
C PRO A 77 -2.05 8.22 10.51
N LYS A 78 -2.32 6.92 10.30
CA LYS A 78 -1.49 5.86 10.90
C LYS A 78 -0.03 5.95 10.44
N LEU A 79 0.22 6.17 9.14
CA LEU A 79 1.58 6.25 8.62
C LEU A 79 2.32 7.48 9.17
N GLU A 80 1.61 8.59 9.36
CA GLU A 80 2.14 9.79 10.01
C GLU A 80 2.44 9.58 11.50
N ASP A 81 1.53 8.93 12.25
CA ASP A 81 1.72 8.62 13.67
C ASP A 81 2.98 7.76 13.93
N TYR A 82 3.34 6.90 12.98
CA TYR A 82 4.57 6.10 13.04
C TYR A 82 5.78 6.79 12.41
N GLY A 83 5.66 8.01 11.90
CA GLY A 83 6.76 8.74 11.25
C GLY A 83 7.19 8.16 9.90
N VAL A 84 6.35 7.32 9.27
CA VAL A 84 6.66 6.69 7.97
C VAL A 84 6.59 7.70 6.82
N LEU A 85 5.71 8.69 6.95
CA LEU A 85 5.57 9.82 6.03
C LEU A 85 5.00 11.01 6.79
N GLY A 86 5.19 12.22 6.26
CA GLY A 86 4.34 13.36 6.56
C GLY A 86 3.36 13.59 5.40
N TYR A 87 2.16 14.10 5.68
CA TYR A 87 1.25 14.46 4.61
C TYR A 87 0.45 15.73 4.89
N GLU A 88 0.08 16.42 3.82
CA GLU A 88 -0.85 17.54 3.85
C GLU A 88 -1.94 17.32 2.81
N LEU A 89 -3.20 17.40 3.24
CA LEU A 89 -4.37 17.26 2.38
C LEU A 89 -5.09 18.61 2.26
N GLN A 90 -5.02 19.21 1.08
CA GLN A 90 -5.73 20.45 0.75
C GLN A 90 -6.78 20.18 -0.33
N GLY A 91 -8.02 19.96 0.09
CA GLY A 91 -9.09 19.52 -0.82
C GLY A 91 -8.80 18.13 -1.36
N GLU A 92 -8.41 18.03 -2.64
CA GLU A 92 -8.03 16.76 -3.29
C GLU A 92 -6.53 16.64 -3.56
N GLU A 93 -5.78 17.73 -3.39
CA GLU A 93 -4.33 17.72 -3.50
C GLU A 93 -3.72 17.13 -2.24
N LEU A 94 -2.85 16.15 -2.44
CA LEU A 94 -2.16 15.41 -1.39
C LEU A 94 -0.65 15.62 -1.60
N SER A 95 -0.04 16.39 -0.71
CA SER A 95 1.41 16.45 -0.58
C SER A 95 1.87 15.40 0.41
N VAL A 96 2.85 14.60 0.03
CA VAL A 96 3.47 13.58 0.87
C VAL A 96 4.98 13.74 0.83
N ASP A 97 5.60 13.57 1.99
CA ASP A 97 7.04 13.53 2.14
C ASP A 97 7.43 12.40 3.09
N GLY A 98 8.69 12.01 3.05
CA GLY A 98 9.26 11.07 4.01
C GLY A 98 9.92 9.86 3.37
N PRO A 99 10.47 8.97 4.21
CA PRO A 99 11.46 7.99 3.79
C PRO A 99 10.96 6.98 2.76
N ILE A 100 9.65 6.76 2.66
CA ILE A 100 9.10 5.76 1.76
C ILE A 100 8.57 6.31 0.44
N VAL A 101 8.56 7.62 0.22
CA VAL A 101 7.89 8.26 -0.93
C VAL A 101 8.83 8.31 -2.13
N GLY A 102 8.33 8.00 -3.33
CA GLY A 102 9.06 8.23 -4.58
C GLY A 102 10.43 7.54 -4.68
N LEU A 103 10.55 6.34 -4.11
CA LEU A 103 11.81 5.60 -4.08
C LEU A 103 12.25 5.17 -5.48
N GLU A 104 13.55 5.28 -5.77
CA GLU A 104 14.15 4.73 -7.00
C GLU A 104 13.91 3.22 -7.14
N ASP A 105 13.93 2.51 -6.01
CA ASP A 105 13.57 1.10 -5.89
C ASP A 105 12.33 0.95 -4.98
N PRO A 106 11.12 0.86 -5.55
CA PRO A 106 9.86 0.87 -4.79
C PRO A 106 9.72 -0.27 -3.78
N LEU A 107 8.87 -0.06 -2.77
CA LEU A 107 8.58 -1.07 -1.76
C LEU A 107 7.51 -2.04 -2.25
N GLY A 108 7.93 -3.28 -2.45
CA GLY A 108 7.03 -4.41 -2.64
C GLY A 108 6.73 -4.76 -4.09
N VAL A 109 6.12 -5.93 -4.26
CA VAL A 109 5.80 -6.52 -5.56
C VAL A 109 4.36 -6.99 -5.60
N VAL A 110 3.72 -6.84 -6.76
CA VAL A 110 2.42 -7.43 -7.04
C VAL A 110 2.61 -8.93 -7.24
N VAL A 111 1.94 -9.73 -6.41
CA VAL A 111 1.89 -11.18 -6.60
C VAL A 111 0.53 -11.52 -7.16
N GLU A 112 0.52 -11.92 -8.43
CA GLU A 112 -0.67 -12.51 -9.03
C GLU A 112 -0.90 -13.87 -8.37
N THR A 113 -2.12 -14.07 -7.84
CA THR A 113 -2.52 -15.40 -7.38
C THR A 113 -2.60 -16.29 -8.61
N VAL A 114 -1.55 -17.07 -8.86
CA VAL A 114 -1.62 -18.15 -9.84
C VAL A 114 -2.63 -19.15 -9.28
N GLU A 115 -3.85 -19.15 -9.84
CA GLU A 115 -4.79 -20.24 -9.61
C GLU A 115 -4.12 -21.50 -10.16
N THR A 116 -3.51 -22.29 -9.26
CA THR A 116 -2.97 -23.60 -9.63
C THR A 116 -4.11 -24.38 -10.27
N PRO A 117 -4.02 -24.80 -11.55
CA PRO A 117 -5.09 -25.58 -12.15
C PRO A 117 -5.20 -26.88 -11.35
N VAL A 118 -6.36 -27.09 -10.74
CA VAL A 118 -6.74 -28.38 -10.15
C VAL A 118 -6.59 -29.40 -11.28
N ARG A 119 -5.54 -30.22 -11.21
CA ARG A 119 -5.44 -31.44 -12.00
C ARG A 119 -6.50 -32.37 -11.45
N THR A 120 -7.72 -32.29 -12.00
CA THR A 120 -8.71 -33.34 -11.84
C THR A 120 -8.14 -34.56 -12.52
N GLY A 121 -7.49 -35.41 -11.75
CA GLY A 121 -7.13 -36.75 -12.18
C GLY A 121 -8.42 -37.44 -12.60
N VAL A 122 -8.56 -37.67 -13.90
CA VAL A 122 -9.52 -38.63 -14.43
C VAL A 122 -8.92 -39.99 -14.09
N ASP A 123 -9.36 -40.54 -12.96
CA ASP A 123 -9.14 -41.95 -12.67
C ASP A 123 -10.04 -42.80 -13.58
N ARG A 124 -9.49 -43.95 -13.95
CA ARG A 124 -9.84 -44.78 -15.10
C ARG A 124 -11.21 -45.44 -15.07
#